data_AF-A0A183N314-F1
#
_entry.id   AF-A0A183N314-F1
#
_cell.length_a   1.000
_cell.length_b   1.000
_cell.length_c   1.000
_cell.angle_alpha   90.00
_cell.angle_beta   90.00
_cell.angle_gamma   90.00
#
_symmetry.space_group_name_H-M   'P 1'
#
loop_
_entity.id
_entity.type
_entity.pdbx_description
1 polymer ?
#
loop_
_entity_poly.entity_id
_entity_poly.type
_entity_poly.pdbx_seq_one_letter_code
_entity_poly.pdbx_strand_id
1 'polypeptide(L)'
;MSTWQRWVFLFTLSALLASFLANTIFFCLFNLYNQDIYVRNSIKKVSVHAENVLPEDQWLEFLYKKTHVKFSHGISIKEACRMDNCFDYTLCQSEFKVYVYPLSPKQANLSLTYQKILTALHNSKLLTSDPYEACIFIPSLDTLDRDRLSPHFGQYIAHELVNLPFWNSLPRRDLDQYAGRNHLIFNLHAGTWPYYHEDEYRLWLGQAMLAKASFSTKYFRPKFDISLPLIHSQHPLQSGSSQLDQLVSSEHLRGRLDLPYLLSFKVVFFFYL
;
A
#
# COMPACT_ATOMS: atom_id res chain seq x y z
N MET A 1 -47.89 -19.59 53.92
CA MET A 1 -46.52 -19.18 54.32
C MET A 1 -46.63 -18.25 55.51
N SER A 2 -45.92 -18.54 56.60
CA SER A 2 -45.89 -17.66 57.78
C SER A 2 -45.26 -16.31 57.41
N THR A 3 -45.64 -15.25 58.11
CA THR A 3 -45.08 -13.90 57.92
C THR A 3 -43.56 -13.90 57.99
N TRP A 4 -42.98 -14.76 58.84
CA TRP A 4 -41.54 -14.97 58.96
C TRP A 4 -40.90 -15.50 57.67
N GLN A 5 -41.50 -16.48 57.00
CA GLN A 5 -40.99 -17.01 55.73
C GLN A 5 -41.00 -15.95 54.61
N ARG A 6 -41.97 -15.03 54.62
CA ARG A 6 -42.00 -13.92 53.65
C ARG A 6 -40.86 -12.93 53.88
N TRP A 7 -40.58 -12.58 55.14
CA TRP A 7 -39.45 -11.72 55.47
C TRP A 7 -38.11 -12.37 55.10
N VAL A 8 -37.92 -13.64 55.41
CA VAL A 8 -36.70 -14.38 55.03
C VAL A 8 -36.51 -14.37 53.51
N PHE A 9 -37.58 -14.62 52.73
CA PHE A 9 -37.49 -14.63 51.27
C PHE A 9 -37.20 -13.23 50.68
N LEU A 10 -37.78 -12.17 51.26
CA LEU A 10 -37.51 -10.79 50.82
C LEU A 10 -36.07 -10.37 51.14
N PHE A 11 -35.54 -10.76 52.30
CA PHE A 11 -34.14 -10.48 52.67
C PHE A 11 -33.16 -11.25 51.80
N THR A 12 -33.40 -12.53 51.51
CA THR A 12 -32.53 -13.32 50.63
C THR A 12 -32.57 -12.82 49.20
N LEU A 13 -33.75 -12.47 48.67
CA LEU A 13 -33.89 -11.92 47.33
C LEU A 13 -33.20 -10.55 47.22
N SER A 14 -33.33 -9.69 48.22
CA SER A 14 -32.64 -8.39 48.28
C SER A 14 -31.12 -8.56 48.30
N ALA A 15 -30.59 -9.52 49.07
CA ALA A 15 -29.16 -9.79 49.14
C ALA A 15 -28.60 -10.31 47.80
N LEU A 16 -29.34 -11.18 47.12
CA LEU A 16 -28.95 -11.71 45.80
C LEU A 16 -28.97 -10.63 44.72
N LEU A 17 -29.99 -9.75 44.72
CA LEU A 17 -30.06 -8.61 43.80
C LEU A 17 -28.92 -7.63 44.02
N ALA A 18 -28.59 -7.32 45.28
CA ALA A 18 -27.47 -6.44 45.61
C ALA A 18 -26.12 -7.03 45.12
N SER A 19 -25.91 -8.34 45.31
CA SER A 19 -24.71 -9.02 44.82
C SER A 19 -24.61 -9.03 43.29
N PHE A 20 -25.73 -9.28 42.59
CA PHE A 20 -25.77 -9.25 41.13
C PHE A 20 -25.45 -7.85 40.58
N LEU A 21 -26.06 -6.80 41.14
CA LEU A 21 -25.81 -5.43 40.73
C LEU A 21 -24.34 -5.02 41.00
N ALA A 22 -23.78 -5.35 42.17
CA ALA A 22 -22.38 -5.06 42.46
C ALA A 22 -21.42 -5.74 41.47
N ASN A 23 -21.67 -7.01 41.13
CA ASN A 23 -20.86 -7.74 40.15
C ASN A 23 -20.99 -7.17 38.74
N THR A 24 -22.19 -6.77 38.30
CA THR A 24 -22.38 -6.12 37.00
C THR A 24 -21.65 -4.77 36.92
N ILE A 25 -21.72 -3.96 37.97
CA ILE A 25 -21.00 -2.68 38.04
C ILE A 25 -19.49 -2.91 38.01
N PHE A 26 -18.97 -3.88 38.77
CA PHE A 26 -17.55 -4.22 38.75
C PHE A 26 -17.10 -4.69 37.36
N PHE A 27 -17.87 -5.54 36.69
CA PHE A 27 -17.54 -6.02 35.34
C PHE A 27 -17.59 -4.88 34.30
N CYS A 28 -18.58 -3.99 34.38
CA CYS A 28 -18.66 -2.80 33.52
C CYS A 28 -17.49 -1.85 33.76
N LEU A 29 -17.16 -1.54 35.02
CA LEU A 29 -16.03 -0.67 35.35
C LEU A 29 -14.69 -1.30 34.94
N PHE A 30 -14.52 -2.61 35.12
CA PHE A 30 -13.32 -3.34 34.70
C PHE A 30 -13.18 -3.33 33.17
N ASN A 31 -14.27 -3.51 32.42
CA ASN A 31 -14.22 -3.42 30.95
C ASN A 31 -13.96 -1.98 30.47
N LEU A 32 -14.61 -0.98 31.06
CA LEU A 32 -14.36 0.44 30.74
C LEU A 32 -12.92 0.84 31.05
N TYR A 33 -12.39 0.42 32.21
CA TYR A 33 -11.00 0.68 32.61
C TYR A 33 -9.99 -0.02 31.69
N ASN A 34 -10.24 -1.28 31.31
CA ASN A 34 -9.38 -1.99 30.37
C ASN A 34 -9.45 -1.40 28.96
N GLN A 35 -10.62 -0.92 28.53
CA GLN A 35 -10.78 -0.21 27.27
C GLN A 35 -9.97 1.10 27.27
N ASP A 36 -10.00 1.86 28.37
CA ASP A 36 -9.19 3.08 28.55
C ASP A 36 -7.68 2.80 28.60
N ILE A 37 -7.25 1.70 29.24
CA ILE A 37 -5.85 1.28 29.23
C ILE A 37 -5.42 0.84 27.83
N TYR A 38 -6.25 0.08 27.12
CA TYR A 38 -5.95 -0.35 25.75
C TYR A 38 -5.83 0.85 24.80
N VAL A 39 -6.76 1.81 24.90
CA VAL A 39 -6.72 3.06 24.13
C VAL A 39 -5.51 3.92 24.54
N ARG A 40 -5.23 4.09 25.84
CA ARG A 40 -4.08 4.89 26.31
C ARG A 40 -2.73 4.26 25.96
N ASN A 41 -2.61 2.94 26.01
CA ASN A 41 -1.40 2.23 25.57
C ASN A 41 -1.27 2.26 24.04
N SER A 42 -2.38 2.18 23.31
CA SER A 42 -2.38 2.39 21.85
C SER A 42 -1.92 3.82 21.52
N ILE A 43 -2.46 4.85 22.18
CA ILE A 43 -2.08 6.25 21.99
C ILE A 43 -0.62 6.51 22.39
N LYS A 44 -0.13 5.94 23.50
CA LYS A 44 1.28 6.06 23.92
C LYS A 44 2.24 5.32 22.99
N LYS A 45 1.82 4.21 22.37
CA LYS A 45 2.61 3.50 21.35
C LYS A 45 2.60 4.27 20.01
N VAL A 46 1.52 5.00 19.74
CA VAL A 46 1.37 5.89 18.57
C VAL A 46 2.18 7.18 18.73
N SER A 47 2.43 7.70 19.93
CA SER A 47 3.17 8.96 20.09
C SER A 47 4.69 8.89 19.84
N VAL A 48 5.28 7.69 19.70
CA VAL A 48 6.75 7.53 19.61
C VAL A 48 7.28 7.40 18.17
N HIS A 49 6.42 7.31 17.15
CA HIS A 49 6.85 7.20 15.73
C HIS A 49 6.05 8.14 14.80
N ALA A 50 5.78 9.36 15.24
CA ALA A 50 4.87 10.30 14.56
C ALA A 50 5.48 11.38 13.67
N GLU A 51 6.80 11.42 13.52
CA GLU A 51 7.45 12.65 13.03
C GLU A 51 8.23 12.51 11.72
N ASN A 52 8.25 11.31 11.10
CA ASN A 52 9.11 11.05 9.92
C ASN A 52 8.35 10.97 8.58
N VAL A 53 7.13 11.51 8.50
CA VAL A 53 6.44 11.75 7.23
C VAL A 53 6.74 13.19 6.83
N LEU A 54 7.45 13.40 5.72
CA LEU A 54 7.68 14.74 5.19
C LEU A 54 6.32 15.41 4.93
N PRO A 55 5.98 16.47 5.66
CA PRO A 55 4.85 17.31 5.34
C PRO A 55 4.97 17.84 3.90
N GLU A 56 3.83 18.17 3.32
CA GLU A 56 3.68 18.68 1.97
C GLU A 56 4.62 19.83 1.63
N ASP A 57 4.61 20.84 2.48
CA ASP A 57 5.42 22.05 2.40
C ASP A 57 6.91 21.72 2.42
N GLN A 58 7.33 20.80 3.30
CA GLN A 58 8.73 20.36 3.33
C GLN A 58 9.09 19.63 2.04
N TRP A 59 8.22 18.76 1.51
CA TRP A 59 8.48 18.05 0.26
C TRP A 59 8.61 18.99 -0.94
N LEU A 60 7.72 19.97 -1.06
CA LEU A 60 7.79 21.02 -2.08
C LEU A 60 9.03 21.88 -1.93
N GLU A 61 9.41 22.23 -0.68
CA GLU A 61 10.64 22.97 -0.40
C GLU A 61 11.87 22.16 -0.85
N PHE A 62 11.91 20.86 -0.56
CA PHE A 62 12.98 19.97 -1.04
C PHE A 62 13.07 19.96 -2.56
N LEU A 63 11.94 19.86 -3.26
CA LEU A 63 11.91 19.91 -4.71
C LEU A 63 12.38 21.24 -5.27
N TYR A 64 11.88 22.35 -4.72
CA TYR A 64 12.28 23.69 -5.13
C TYR A 64 13.77 23.91 -4.89
N LYS A 65 14.31 23.47 -3.75
CA LYS A 65 15.74 23.56 -3.45
C LYS A 65 16.59 22.73 -4.42
N LYS A 66 16.08 21.59 -4.91
CA LYS A 66 16.80 20.71 -5.83
C LYS A 66 16.75 21.19 -7.28
N THR A 67 15.60 21.69 -7.72
CA THR A 67 15.31 21.95 -9.14
C THR A 67 15.22 23.44 -9.47
N HIS A 68 15.07 24.30 -8.47
CA HIS A 68 14.71 25.72 -8.58
C HIS A 68 13.39 26.00 -9.32
N VAL A 69 12.50 25.00 -9.43
CA VAL A 69 11.19 25.13 -10.06
C VAL A 69 10.07 24.91 -9.05
N LYS A 70 9.00 25.71 -9.16
CA LYS A 70 7.80 25.56 -8.33
C LYS A 70 6.91 24.47 -8.92
N PHE A 71 6.74 23.39 -8.18
CA PHE A 71 5.81 22.32 -8.50
C PHE A 71 4.38 22.69 -8.03
N SER A 72 3.37 22.33 -8.81
CA SER A 72 1.97 22.62 -8.50
C SER A 72 1.29 21.46 -7.76
N HIS A 73 0.37 21.81 -6.86
CA HIS A 73 -0.22 20.92 -5.87
C HIS A 73 -1.42 20.10 -6.31
N GLY A 74 -1.81 20.22 -7.56
CA GLY A 74 -3.00 19.57 -8.02
C GLY A 74 -2.86 19.30 -9.48
N ILE A 75 -2.76 18.01 -9.81
CA ILE A 75 -3.61 17.56 -10.89
C ILE A 75 -5.02 17.92 -10.42
N SER A 76 -5.57 19.00 -10.97
CA SER A 76 -6.89 19.50 -10.63
C SER A 76 -7.87 18.33 -10.54
N ILE A 77 -8.80 18.34 -9.59
CA ILE A 77 -9.81 17.27 -9.47
C ILE A 77 -10.62 17.14 -10.78
N LYS A 78 -10.60 18.16 -11.66
CA LYS A 78 -11.13 18.12 -13.04
C LYS A 78 -10.26 17.36 -14.06
N GLU A 79 -8.98 17.14 -13.78
CA GLU A 79 -7.97 16.57 -14.69
C GLU A 79 -7.23 15.38 -14.08
N ALA A 80 -7.88 14.57 -13.22
CA ALA A 80 -7.30 13.35 -12.65
C ALA A 80 -6.42 12.60 -13.67
N CYS A 81 -5.22 12.19 -13.25
CA CYS A 81 -4.26 11.60 -14.17
C CYS A 81 -4.85 10.43 -14.96
N ARG A 82 -4.57 10.46 -16.24
CA ARG A 82 -4.97 9.49 -17.23
C ARG A 82 -3.79 9.23 -18.15
N MET A 83 -3.98 8.19 -18.93
CA MET A 83 -3.07 7.74 -19.96
C MET A 83 -2.75 8.83 -20.99
N ASP A 84 -3.60 9.80 -21.24
CA ASP A 84 -3.42 10.86 -22.24
C ASP A 84 -2.72 12.13 -21.70
N ASN A 85 -2.81 12.42 -20.39
CA ASN A 85 -2.29 13.67 -19.83
C ASN A 85 -1.06 13.49 -18.91
N CYS A 86 -0.95 12.35 -18.21
CA CYS A 86 0.09 12.09 -17.21
C CYS A 86 1.08 10.99 -17.62
N PHE A 87 0.91 10.39 -18.80
CA PHE A 87 1.79 9.36 -19.32
C PHE A 87 2.45 9.83 -20.62
N ASP A 88 3.70 9.45 -20.83
CA ASP A 88 4.46 9.72 -22.05
C ASP A 88 4.65 8.43 -22.85
N TYR A 89 4.11 8.39 -24.07
CA TYR A 89 4.21 7.22 -24.95
C TYR A 89 5.44 7.21 -25.83
N THR A 90 6.22 8.28 -25.89
CA THR A 90 7.29 8.45 -26.89
C THR A 90 8.27 7.27 -26.91
N LEU A 91 8.65 6.76 -25.74
CA LEU A 91 9.56 5.60 -25.59
C LEU A 91 8.85 4.24 -25.52
N CYS A 92 7.52 4.20 -25.65
CA CYS A 92 6.71 2.98 -25.51
C CYS A 92 6.26 2.39 -26.86
N GLN A 93 6.54 3.06 -27.99
CA GLN A 93 5.95 2.73 -29.29
C GLN A 93 6.63 1.56 -30.02
N SER A 94 7.93 1.35 -29.83
CA SER A 94 8.67 0.27 -30.51
C SER A 94 8.70 -1.01 -29.67
N GLU A 95 9.32 -0.94 -28.49
CA GLU A 95 9.44 -2.04 -27.54
C GLU A 95 9.10 -1.51 -26.14
N PHE A 96 8.26 -2.25 -25.41
CA PHE A 96 7.94 -1.88 -24.05
C PHE A 96 9.08 -2.30 -23.12
N LYS A 97 9.87 -1.33 -22.67
CA LYS A 97 11.01 -1.56 -21.77
C LYS A 97 10.78 -0.94 -20.39
N VAL A 98 11.33 -1.60 -19.37
CA VAL A 98 11.20 -1.24 -17.96
C VAL A 98 12.58 -1.03 -17.38
N TYR A 99 12.83 0.15 -16.83
CA TYR A 99 14.03 0.45 -16.08
C TYR A 99 13.76 0.34 -14.59
N VAL A 100 14.57 -0.46 -13.90
CA VAL A 100 14.56 -0.58 -12.45
C VAL A 100 15.75 0.22 -11.91
N TYR A 101 15.49 1.17 -11.02
CA TYR A 101 16.56 1.96 -10.41
C TYR A 101 17.54 1.06 -9.64
N PRO A 102 18.85 1.34 -9.66
CA PRO A 102 19.81 0.56 -8.88
C PRO A 102 19.55 0.74 -7.38
N LEU A 103 19.82 -0.33 -6.61
CA LEU A 103 19.77 -0.28 -5.14
C LEU A 103 20.84 0.67 -4.61
N SER A 104 20.45 1.67 -3.82
CA SER A 104 21.39 2.48 -3.08
C SER A 104 21.94 1.68 -1.88
N PRO A 105 23.24 1.79 -1.55
CA PRO A 105 23.78 1.22 -0.32
C PRO A 105 23.07 1.70 0.96
N LYS A 106 22.39 2.85 0.90
CA LYS A 106 21.58 3.41 1.99
C LYS A 106 20.21 2.70 2.14
N GLN A 107 19.78 1.90 1.15
CA GLN A 107 18.47 1.24 1.06
C GLN A 107 18.49 -0.22 1.52
N ALA A 108 19.30 -0.54 2.54
CA ALA A 108 19.62 -1.92 2.92
C ALA A 108 18.42 -2.79 3.40
N ASN A 109 17.23 -2.21 3.60
CA ASN A 109 16.10 -2.88 4.26
C ASN A 109 14.84 -2.93 3.39
N LEU A 110 14.91 -3.59 2.22
CA LEU A 110 13.70 -3.93 1.46
C LEU A 110 12.98 -5.12 2.11
N SER A 111 11.65 -5.10 2.15
CA SER A 111 10.85 -6.25 2.56
C SER A 111 11.07 -7.43 1.60
N LEU A 112 10.91 -8.65 2.11
CA LEU A 112 11.02 -9.86 1.30
C LEU A 112 10.07 -9.84 0.10
N THR A 113 8.87 -9.27 0.26
CA THR A 113 7.89 -9.15 -0.81
C THR A 113 8.40 -8.22 -1.91
N TYR A 114 8.96 -7.07 -1.55
CA TYR A 114 9.48 -6.14 -2.55
C TYR A 114 10.72 -6.69 -3.27
N GLN A 115 11.61 -7.37 -2.54
CA GLN A 115 12.75 -8.09 -3.14
C GLN A 115 12.30 -9.11 -4.19
N LYS A 116 11.20 -9.84 -3.93
CA LYS A 116 10.60 -10.77 -4.91
C LYS A 116 10.06 -10.03 -6.13
N ILE A 117 9.40 -8.89 -5.96
CA ILE A 117 8.93 -8.06 -7.08
C ILE A 117 10.11 -7.62 -7.94
N LEU A 118 11.16 -7.05 -7.34
CA LEU A 118 12.36 -6.63 -8.07
C LEU A 118 13.03 -7.81 -8.77
N THR A 119 13.11 -8.98 -8.12
CA THR A 119 13.70 -10.20 -8.74
C THR A 119 12.87 -10.67 -9.93
N ALA A 120 11.53 -10.65 -9.84
CA ALA A 120 10.67 -10.99 -10.96
C ALA A 120 10.83 -10.00 -12.14
N LEU A 121 10.97 -8.71 -11.85
CA LEU A 121 11.23 -7.67 -12.85
C LEU A 121 12.61 -7.85 -13.51
N HIS A 122 13.64 -8.14 -12.72
CA HIS A 122 14.99 -8.37 -13.25
C HIS A 122 15.09 -9.61 -14.14
N ASN A 123 14.26 -10.62 -13.90
CA ASN A 123 14.17 -11.82 -14.73
C ASN A 123 13.23 -11.65 -15.95
N SER A 124 12.56 -10.50 -16.07
CA SER A 124 11.66 -10.22 -17.19
C SER A 124 12.44 -9.84 -18.45
N LYS A 125 11.92 -10.25 -19.61
CA LYS A 125 12.44 -9.81 -20.93
C LYS A 125 12.24 -8.31 -21.20
N LEU A 126 11.38 -7.66 -20.41
CA LEU A 126 11.08 -6.24 -20.53
C LEU A 126 12.15 -5.37 -19.84
N LEU A 127 13.07 -5.94 -19.06
CA LEU A 127 14.08 -5.16 -18.35
C LEU A 127 15.06 -4.50 -19.33
N THR A 128 15.38 -3.23 -19.07
CA THR A 128 16.53 -2.55 -19.67
C THR A 128 17.48 -1.98 -18.61
N SER A 129 18.77 -1.96 -18.93
CA SER A 129 19.80 -1.24 -18.17
C SER A 129 19.94 0.23 -18.58
N ASP A 130 19.44 0.61 -19.75
CA ASP A 130 19.53 1.97 -20.28
C ASP A 130 18.23 2.74 -20.01
N PRO A 131 18.23 3.77 -19.15
CA PRO A 131 17.03 4.55 -18.87
C PRO A 131 16.53 5.33 -20.10
N TYR A 132 17.37 5.62 -21.10
CA TYR A 132 17.00 6.39 -22.30
C TYR A 132 16.13 5.63 -23.30
N GLU A 133 15.94 4.32 -23.11
CA GLU A 133 15.04 3.49 -23.90
C GLU A 133 13.86 2.93 -23.08
N ALA A 134 13.75 3.33 -21.81
CA ALA A 134 12.73 2.81 -20.90
C ALA A 134 11.39 3.55 -21.06
N CYS A 135 10.32 2.78 -21.20
CA CYS A 135 8.95 3.28 -21.16
C CYS A 135 8.49 3.50 -19.70
N ILE A 136 8.78 2.54 -18.81
CA ILE A 136 8.39 2.57 -17.39
C ILE A 136 9.61 2.61 -16.47
N PHE A 137 9.49 3.38 -15.40
CA PHE A 137 10.50 3.49 -14.34
C PHE A 137 9.96 2.91 -13.04
N ILE A 138 10.72 1.99 -12.44
CA ILE A 138 10.37 1.36 -11.16
C ILE A 138 11.45 1.73 -10.15
N PRO A 139 11.16 2.59 -9.16
CA PRO A 139 12.07 2.86 -8.04
C PRO A 139 12.44 1.55 -7.35
N SER A 140 13.67 1.41 -6.87
CA SER A 140 14.02 0.35 -5.93
C SER A 140 13.79 0.80 -4.49
N LEU A 141 12.57 1.30 -4.23
CA LEU A 141 12.13 1.88 -2.96
C LEU A 141 10.93 1.10 -2.44
N ASP A 142 11.07 0.47 -1.27
CA ASP A 142 9.97 -0.28 -0.69
C ASP A 142 8.83 0.66 -0.27
N THR A 143 7.80 0.67 -1.09
CA THR A 143 6.59 1.48 -0.96
C THR A 143 5.37 0.62 -0.65
N LEU A 144 5.56 -0.70 -0.48
CA LEU A 144 4.46 -1.65 -0.31
C LEU A 144 3.63 -1.40 0.93
N ASP A 145 4.26 -0.89 1.99
CA ASP A 145 3.62 -0.62 3.26
C ASP A 145 3.74 0.86 3.64
N ARG A 146 2.60 1.55 3.54
CA ARG A 146 2.46 2.96 3.95
C ARG A 146 1.63 3.12 5.21
N ASP A 147 1.38 2.02 5.93
CA ASP A 147 0.79 2.07 7.25
C ASP A 147 1.83 2.50 8.28
N ARG A 148 1.58 3.63 8.95
CA ARG A 148 2.46 4.18 9.99
C ARG A 148 2.65 3.24 11.19
N LEU A 149 1.68 2.37 11.45
CA LEU A 149 1.77 1.40 12.55
C LEU A 149 2.61 0.17 12.19
N SER A 150 2.94 0.01 10.91
CA SER A 150 3.70 -1.14 10.44
C SER A 150 5.18 -1.02 10.79
N PRO A 151 5.83 -2.12 11.21
CA PRO A 151 7.29 -2.18 11.32
C PRO A 151 7.98 -2.04 9.96
N HIS A 152 7.25 -2.26 8.85
CA HIS A 152 7.75 -2.09 7.49
C HIS A 152 7.49 -0.70 6.92
N PHE A 153 6.99 0.24 7.74
CA PHE A 153 6.84 1.63 7.32
C PHE A 153 8.20 2.22 6.95
N GLY A 154 8.43 2.41 5.66
CA GLY A 154 9.64 3.03 5.15
C GLY A 154 9.72 4.49 5.58
N GLN A 155 10.43 4.74 6.68
CA GLN A 155 10.84 6.08 7.12
C GLN A 155 11.86 6.60 6.08
N TYR A 156 11.74 7.86 5.65
CA TYR A 156 12.60 8.50 4.64
C TYR A 156 12.39 8.17 3.15
N ILE A 157 11.44 7.30 2.80
CA ILE A 157 11.13 6.98 1.38
C ILE A 157 10.81 8.23 0.55
N ALA A 158 10.11 9.21 1.13
CA ALA A 158 9.76 10.45 0.44
C ALA A 158 10.98 11.28 0.03
N HIS A 159 12.01 11.32 0.88
CA HIS A 159 13.26 12.03 0.57
C HIS A 159 14.06 11.29 -0.50
N GLU A 160 14.08 9.96 -0.46
CA GLU A 160 14.79 9.16 -1.46
C GLU A 160 14.15 9.25 -2.84
N LEU A 161 12.81 9.22 -2.90
CA LEU A 161 12.05 9.33 -4.14
C LEU A 161 12.37 10.64 -4.87
N VAL A 162 12.35 11.77 -4.16
CA VAL A 162 12.70 13.09 -4.72
C VAL A 162 14.13 13.13 -5.24
N ASN A 163 15.04 12.35 -4.65
CA ASN A 163 16.44 12.34 -5.03
C ASN A 163 16.75 11.47 -6.25
N LEU A 164 15.81 10.62 -6.69
CA LEU A 164 16.00 9.83 -7.91
C LEU A 164 16.27 10.73 -9.13
N PRO A 165 17.23 10.36 -10.00
CA PRO A 165 17.62 11.16 -11.16
C PRO A 165 16.47 11.51 -12.12
N PHE A 166 15.56 10.57 -12.41
CA PHE A 166 14.52 10.76 -13.43
C PHE A 166 13.12 11.00 -12.87
N TRP A 167 12.99 11.15 -11.54
CA TRP A 167 11.69 11.35 -10.90
C TRP A 167 11.03 12.67 -11.32
N ASN A 168 11.81 13.74 -11.47
CA ASN A 168 11.30 15.07 -11.84
C ASN A 168 11.46 15.41 -13.32
N SER A 169 12.21 14.59 -14.07
CA SER A 169 12.53 14.81 -15.48
C SER A 169 12.80 13.47 -16.13
N LEU A 170 11.98 13.08 -17.11
CA LEU A 170 12.24 11.87 -17.88
C LEU A 170 13.50 12.03 -18.74
N PRO A 171 14.20 10.93 -19.07
CA PRO A 171 15.29 10.97 -20.02
C PRO A 171 14.82 11.56 -21.37
N ARG A 172 15.60 12.50 -21.93
CA ARG A 172 15.30 13.24 -23.18
C ARG A 172 14.09 14.19 -23.12
N ARG A 173 13.61 14.53 -21.93
CA ARG A 173 12.58 15.54 -21.72
C ARG A 173 13.10 16.60 -20.74
N ASP A 174 12.75 17.85 -21.00
CA ASP A 174 12.97 18.93 -20.04
C ASP A 174 12.15 18.70 -18.75
N LEU A 175 12.47 19.46 -17.71
CA LEU A 175 11.82 19.35 -16.41
C LEU A 175 10.29 19.43 -16.53
N ASP A 176 9.60 18.42 -16.00
CA ASP A 176 8.14 18.38 -16.02
C ASP A 176 7.55 19.30 -14.95
N GLN A 177 6.39 19.88 -15.24
CA GLN A 177 5.62 20.66 -14.27
C GLN A 177 5.19 19.83 -13.04
N TYR A 178 5.18 18.50 -13.19
CA TYR A 178 4.78 17.55 -12.16
C TYR A 178 5.73 16.34 -12.18
N ALA A 179 6.20 15.91 -11.00
CA ALA A 179 7.09 14.76 -10.86
C ALA A 179 6.35 13.42 -11.03
N GLY A 180 7.09 12.33 -11.24
CA GLY A 180 6.58 10.95 -11.20
C GLY A 180 6.01 10.43 -12.53
N ARG A 181 6.06 11.19 -13.62
CA ARG A 181 5.60 10.74 -14.95
C ARG A 181 6.27 9.41 -15.35
N ASN A 182 5.50 8.48 -15.90
CA ASN A 182 5.93 7.11 -16.28
C ASN A 182 6.54 6.25 -15.15
N HIS A 183 6.49 6.70 -13.90
CA HIS A 183 6.92 5.89 -12.78
C HIS A 183 5.77 5.00 -12.29
N LEU A 184 6.10 3.77 -11.92
CA LEU A 184 5.15 2.82 -11.31
C LEU A 184 5.53 2.57 -9.86
N ILE A 185 4.62 2.91 -8.95
CA ILE A 185 4.78 2.74 -7.49
C ILE A 185 3.90 1.58 -7.03
N PHE A 186 4.39 0.77 -6.08
CA PHE A 186 3.66 -0.38 -5.55
C PHE A 186 3.15 -0.07 -4.15
N ASN A 187 1.89 -0.43 -3.85
CA ASN A 187 1.33 -0.32 -2.50
C ASN A 187 0.37 -1.49 -2.21
N LEU A 188 0.74 -2.37 -1.29
CA LEU A 188 -0.11 -3.50 -0.88
C LEU A 188 -0.87 -3.22 0.41
N HIS A 189 -0.34 -2.33 1.27
CA HIS A 189 -0.90 -2.04 2.59
C HIS A 189 -1.14 -0.53 2.74
N ALA A 190 -2.41 -0.12 2.55
CA ALA A 190 -2.82 1.28 2.61
C ALA A 190 -3.12 1.81 4.03
N GLY A 191 -3.06 0.97 5.07
CA GLY A 191 -3.31 1.37 6.45
C GLY A 191 -3.99 0.29 7.30
N THR A 192 -4.04 0.53 8.61
CA THR A 192 -4.75 -0.31 9.58
C THR A 192 -5.97 0.42 10.15
N TRP A 193 -7.04 -0.34 10.40
CA TRP A 193 -8.25 0.15 11.06
C TRP A 193 -7.96 0.82 12.43
N PRO A 194 -8.67 1.90 12.83
CA PRO A 194 -9.79 2.56 12.14
C PRO A 194 -9.35 3.62 11.10
N TYR A 195 -8.04 3.87 10.99
CA TYR A 195 -7.47 4.94 10.19
C TYR A 195 -7.03 4.43 8.81
N TYR A 196 -7.98 3.85 8.06
CA TYR A 196 -7.75 3.41 6.69
C TYR A 196 -7.82 4.63 5.75
N HIS A 197 -6.67 5.27 5.51
CA HIS A 197 -6.58 6.42 4.61
C HIS A 197 -6.18 5.94 3.21
N GLU A 198 -7.18 5.62 2.38
CA GLU A 198 -6.98 5.01 1.05
C GLU A 198 -6.18 5.87 0.08
N ASP A 199 -6.24 7.19 0.23
CA ASP A 199 -5.62 8.23 -0.60
C ASP A 199 -4.37 8.85 0.04
N GLU A 200 -4.12 8.63 1.33
CA GLU A 200 -2.93 9.13 2.01
C GLU A 200 -1.80 8.11 1.94
N TYR A 201 -1.12 8.06 0.80
CA TYR A 201 0.11 7.26 0.62
C TYR A 201 1.29 7.77 1.46
N ARG A 202 1.10 8.90 2.17
CA ARG A 202 2.12 9.61 2.96
C ARG A 202 3.41 9.81 2.13
N LEU A 203 3.18 10.08 0.86
CA LEU A 203 4.14 10.21 -0.22
C LEU A 203 3.46 10.96 -1.37
N TRP A 204 4.13 11.99 -1.89
CA TRP A 204 3.64 12.73 -3.04
C TRP A 204 4.00 11.97 -4.32
N LEU A 205 3.00 11.35 -4.94
CA LEU A 205 3.19 10.51 -6.13
C LEU A 205 3.22 11.31 -7.44
N GLY A 206 2.77 12.56 -7.43
CA GLY A 206 2.66 13.39 -8.63
C GLY A 206 1.87 12.69 -9.74
N GLN A 207 2.50 12.50 -10.90
CA GLN A 207 1.97 11.84 -12.09
C GLN A 207 2.26 10.33 -12.14
N ALA A 208 2.79 9.73 -11.07
CA ALA A 208 3.09 8.30 -11.06
C ALA A 208 1.81 7.45 -11.13
N MET A 209 1.94 6.32 -11.82
CA MET A 209 0.97 5.24 -11.80
C MET A 209 1.11 4.45 -10.51
N LEU A 210 0.00 3.90 -10.05
CA LEU A 210 -0.06 3.14 -8.82
C LEU A 210 -0.49 1.71 -9.10
N ALA A 211 0.37 0.76 -8.74
CA ALA A 211 0.03 -0.65 -8.63
C ALA A 211 -0.35 -0.96 -7.18
N LYS A 212 -1.63 -1.11 -6.89
CA LYS A 212 -2.12 -1.20 -5.50
C LYS A 212 -3.09 -2.33 -5.27
N ALA A 213 -2.98 -2.95 -4.10
CA ALA A 213 -3.97 -3.90 -3.61
C ALA A 213 -5.16 -3.18 -2.94
N SER A 214 -6.33 -3.79 -3.04
CA SER A 214 -7.57 -3.25 -2.45
C SER A 214 -7.88 -1.82 -2.91
N PHE A 215 -7.82 -1.58 -4.23
CA PHE A 215 -8.25 -0.30 -4.78
C PHE A 215 -9.71 -0.04 -4.49
N SER A 216 -9.98 1.14 -3.96
CA SER A 216 -11.32 1.70 -3.91
C SER A 216 -11.72 2.24 -5.26
N THR A 217 -12.94 1.96 -5.69
CA THR A 217 -13.51 2.44 -6.96
C THR A 217 -13.57 3.97 -7.03
N LYS A 218 -13.52 4.65 -5.88
CA LYS A 218 -13.46 6.12 -5.79
C LYS A 218 -12.12 6.70 -6.25
N TYR A 219 -11.01 5.99 -5.98
CA TYR A 219 -9.66 6.50 -6.17
C TYR A 219 -8.89 5.82 -7.31
N PHE A 220 -9.35 4.65 -7.76
CA PHE A 220 -8.77 3.95 -8.89
C PHE A 220 -8.89 4.77 -10.18
N ARG A 221 -7.77 5.01 -10.87
CA ARG A 221 -7.75 5.68 -12.18
C ARG A 221 -7.80 4.63 -13.30
N PRO A 222 -8.95 4.42 -13.96
CA PRO A 222 -9.07 3.35 -14.95
C PRO A 222 -8.08 3.53 -16.10
N LYS A 223 -7.49 2.41 -16.55
CA LYS A 223 -6.46 2.35 -17.60
C LYS A 223 -5.13 3.01 -17.26
N PHE A 224 -4.99 3.65 -16.10
CA PHE A 224 -3.78 4.33 -15.66
C PHE A 224 -3.14 3.62 -14.45
N ASP A 225 -3.96 3.22 -13.48
CA ASP A 225 -3.52 2.43 -12.32
C ASP A 225 -3.69 0.93 -12.54
N ILE A 226 -2.95 0.13 -11.77
CA ILE A 226 -2.94 -1.33 -11.86
C ILE A 226 -3.49 -1.93 -10.56
N SER A 227 -4.66 -2.55 -10.63
CA SER A 227 -5.19 -3.27 -9.47
C SER A 227 -4.43 -4.58 -9.26
N LEU A 228 -3.83 -4.73 -8.08
CA LEU A 228 -3.09 -5.92 -7.71
C LEU A 228 -3.85 -6.79 -6.69
N PRO A 229 -3.62 -8.11 -6.72
CA PRO A 229 -3.94 -8.98 -5.60
C PRO A 229 -3.16 -8.55 -4.34
N LEU A 230 -3.74 -8.75 -3.16
CA LEU A 230 -2.96 -8.66 -1.92
C LEU A 230 -2.03 -9.89 -1.82
N ILE A 231 -0.72 -9.67 -1.86
CA ILE A 231 0.29 -10.74 -1.86
C ILE A 231 0.94 -10.83 -0.48
N HIS A 232 0.85 -12.00 0.15
CA HIS A 232 1.52 -12.27 1.42
C HIS A 232 3.03 -12.48 1.22
N SER A 233 3.85 -12.13 2.22
CA SER A 233 5.32 -12.25 2.15
C SER A 233 5.83 -13.66 1.90
N GLN A 234 5.08 -14.67 2.32
CA GLN A 234 5.37 -16.09 2.10
C GLN A 234 5.03 -16.57 0.69
N HIS A 235 4.34 -15.78 -0.13
CA HIS A 235 4.00 -16.17 -1.49
C HIS A 235 5.28 -16.52 -2.28
N PRO A 236 5.34 -17.69 -2.94
CA PRO A 236 6.55 -18.09 -3.65
C PRO A 236 6.81 -17.14 -4.84
N LEU A 237 8.09 -16.99 -5.21
CA LEU A 237 8.49 -16.15 -6.34
C LEU A 237 7.99 -16.71 -7.68
N GLN A 238 7.98 -18.03 -7.80
CA GLN A 238 7.43 -18.77 -8.93
C GLN A 238 6.48 -19.82 -8.38
N SER A 239 5.33 -20.00 -9.03
CA SER A 239 4.51 -21.20 -8.81
C SER A 239 5.40 -22.42 -9.06
N GLY A 240 5.44 -23.37 -8.13
CA GLY A 240 6.23 -24.58 -8.30
C GLY A 240 5.94 -25.22 -9.65
N SER A 241 6.98 -25.36 -10.48
CA SER A 241 6.92 -26.04 -11.77
C SER A 241 6.33 -27.44 -11.65
N SER A 242 6.44 -28.08 -10.49
CA SER A 242 5.94 -29.44 -10.27
C SER A 242 4.43 -29.65 -10.42
N GLN A 243 3.58 -28.66 -10.06
CA GLN A 243 2.13 -28.79 -10.24
C GLN A 243 1.66 -28.35 -11.63
N LEU A 244 2.37 -27.40 -12.24
CA LEU A 244 2.04 -26.92 -13.59
C LEU A 244 2.56 -27.88 -14.67
N ASP A 245 3.73 -28.48 -14.50
CA ASP A 245 4.26 -29.50 -15.43
C ASP A 245 3.41 -30.78 -15.46
N GLN A 246 2.72 -31.11 -14.36
CA GLN A 246 1.73 -32.19 -14.33
C GLN A 246 0.41 -31.84 -15.02
N LEU A 247 0.06 -30.55 -15.14
CA LEU A 247 -1.14 -30.10 -15.85
C LEU A 247 -0.86 -29.82 -17.34
N VAL A 248 0.36 -29.41 -17.68
CA VAL A 248 0.82 -29.06 -19.04
C VAL A 248 1.26 -30.30 -19.85
N SER A 249 1.39 -31.47 -19.22
CA SER A 249 1.71 -32.75 -19.89
C SER A 249 0.53 -33.37 -20.66
N SER A 250 -0.68 -32.79 -20.56
CA SER A 250 -1.78 -33.08 -21.49
C SER A 250 -1.63 -32.17 -22.72
N GLU A 251 -1.27 -32.75 -23.87
CA GLU A 251 -0.90 -32.06 -25.12
C GLU A 251 -1.96 -31.11 -25.72
N HIS A 252 -3.11 -30.90 -25.07
CA HIS A 252 -4.25 -30.18 -25.64
C HIS A 252 -4.35 -28.68 -25.29
N LEU A 253 -3.46 -28.13 -24.46
CA LEU A 253 -3.60 -26.74 -23.95
C LEU A 253 -2.48 -25.77 -24.35
N ARG A 254 -1.64 -26.12 -25.33
CA ARG A 254 -0.57 -25.22 -25.83
C ARG A 254 -1.06 -23.97 -26.60
N GLY A 255 -2.37 -23.83 -26.86
CA GLY A 255 -2.94 -22.79 -27.73
C GLY A 255 -3.61 -21.58 -27.06
N ARG A 256 -3.78 -21.55 -25.73
CA ARG A 256 -4.36 -20.41 -25.01
C ARG A 256 -3.78 -20.36 -23.60
N LEU A 257 -2.87 -19.42 -23.35
CA LEU A 257 -2.48 -19.08 -21.99
C LEU A 257 -3.55 -18.17 -21.37
N ASP A 258 -4.73 -18.74 -21.10
CA ASP A 258 -5.63 -18.25 -20.06
C ASP A 258 -5.45 -19.19 -18.87
N LEU A 259 -4.36 -19.02 -18.12
CA LEU A 259 -4.20 -19.74 -16.85
C LEU A 259 -4.98 -18.98 -15.77
N PRO A 260 -6.05 -19.57 -15.20
CA PRO A 260 -6.71 -18.97 -14.06
C PRO A 260 -5.76 -19.04 -12.88
N TYR A 261 -5.16 -17.90 -12.53
CA TYR A 261 -4.51 -17.75 -11.24
C TYR A 261 -5.58 -18.01 -10.18
N LEU A 262 -5.48 -19.15 -9.48
CA LEU A 262 -6.27 -19.45 -8.29
C LEU A 262 -5.79 -18.54 -7.16
N LEU A 263 -6.21 -17.28 -7.26
CA LEU A 263 -6.13 -16.35 -6.16
C LEU A 263 -7.29 -16.67 -5.24
N SER A 264 -6.99 -17.16 -4.04
CA SER A 264 -7.99 -17.26 -2.97
C SER A 264 -8.36 -15.84 -2.55
N PHE A 265 -9.34 -15.25 -3.24
CA PHE A 265 -9.97 -14.01 -2.83
C PHE A 265 -11.40 -14.27 -2.41
N LYS A 266 -11.65 -13.97 -1.15
CA LYS A 266 -12.99 -13.62 -0.69
C LYS A 266 -13.25 -12.17 -1.10
N VAL A 267 -13.43 -11.92 -2.41
CA VAL A 267 -14.10 -10.78 -3.08
C VAL A 267 -13.79 -10.89 -4.58
N VAL A 268 -14.85 -10.89 -5.40
CA VAL A 268 -14.82 -10.99 -6.87
C VAL A 268 -14.44 -9.62 -7.46
N PHE A 269 -13.42 -9.57 -8.31
CA PHE A 269 -13.19 -8.43 -9.22
C PHE A 269 -13.04 -8.92 -10.66
N PHE A 270 -13.72 -8.20 -11.56
CA PHE A 270 -13.67 -8.40 -13.01
C PHE A 270 -12.42 -7.74 -13.59
N PHE A 271 -11.61 -8.49 -14.33
CA PHE A 271 -10.63 -7.92 -15.25
C PHE A 271 -11.35 -7.57 -16.56
N TYR A 272 -11.33 -6.30 -16.94
CA TYR A 272 -11.55 -5.90 -18.33
C TYR A 272 -10.17 -5.57 -18.91
N LEU A 273 -9.67 -6.47 -19.77
CA LEU A 273 -8.55 -6.20 -20.69
C LEU A 273 -9.05 -5.36 -21.86
#